data_AF-A0A165HHK7-F1
#
_entry.id   AF-A0A165HHK7-F1
#
_cell.length_a   1.000
_cell.length_b   1.000
_cell.length_c   1.000
_cell.angle_alpha   90.00
_cell.angle_beta   90.00
_cell.angle_gamma   90.00
#
_symmetry.space_group_name_H-M   'P 1'
#
loop_
_entity.id
_entity.type
_entity.pdbx_description
1 polymer ?
#
loop_
_entity_poly.entity_id
_entity_poly.type
_entity_poly.pdbx_seq_one_letter_code
_entity_poly.pdbx_strand_id
1 'polypeptide(L)'
;MRTLCLLVSLVLLAACDPVQLPADVRLPDGAVYEGDIEDNLFHGHGSLTWPGGRHYEGEFQNGLMAGEGRLESRNGCVQEGHFVNGVLNGEGTYTCQDASYQGQFKDGELIKGSVTYLDDNSYQGEFRDFQPHGKGLWVTASAEQFEGTFADGYMVKGTYRNEEGYHYQGEFDFFTFEGKGELTRPDGVVIHASFENGHAEGPGTRTRPSDEGKPVVEKGFFVQGDYYPSEKAWRQRKQQQAAAMEARLYTESSRLQSVLSSLAPQRPGVRDVYLLVVGGDGTEAVFAREVDWVAERLGSVFDLKRRHVRLINGGSDELPLATRTSVQESLKALDALLDPEEDLLLVHFVSHGARNGDLLLDDKSLKLNNLAVTDGKQWLNGLSARHQWLIVSACYSGKWVEGLASPERVVFSSAAADRTSFGCGDDSERTWFSKALYGEVMAAGINDPQAWFEAANEKVSLMEKEQGIEGDAHSQPQKAVGEQFLRWWQADKTALMVPERR
;
A
#
# COMPACT_ATOMS: atom_id res chain seq x y z
N MET A 1 86.82 -63.04 -3.58
CA MET A 1 87.27 -64.11 -4.50
C MET A 1 86.11 -64.51 -5.39
N ARG A 2 86.31 -64.42 -6.72
CA ARG A 2 85.58 -65.08 -7.83
C ARG A 2 84.12 -64.61 -8.07
N THR A 3 83.82 -63.72 -9.04
CA THR A 3 83.75 -63.90 -10.52
C THR A 3 82.99 -65.19 -10.93
N LEU A 4 82.03 -65.27 -11.87
CA LEU A 4 81.78 -64.51 -13.11
C LEU A 4 80.49 -65.06 -13.82
N CYS A 5 79.80 -64.20 -14.60
CA CYS A 5 79.07 -64.45 -15.89
C CYS A 5 77.83 -65.38 -15.92
N LEU A 6 76.79 -65.20 -16.75
CA LEU A 6 76.60 -64.51 -18.05
C LEU A 6 75.23 -63.78 -18.05
N LEU A 7 75.06 -62.54 -18.54
CA LEU A 7 74.97 -62.06 -19.95
C LEU A 7 73.86 -62.71 -20.79
N VAL A 8 72.85 -61.93 -21.20
CA VAL A 8 72.49 -61.60 -22.62
C VAL A 8 71.27 -60.64 -22.69
N SER A 9 71.54 -59.47 -23.29
CA SER A 9 70.78 -58.64 -24.26
C SER A 9 69.24 -58.47 -24.16
N LEU A 10 68.68 -57.28 -23.89
CA LEU A 10 68.56 -56.05 -24.72
C LEU A 10 67.43 -56.12 -25.79
N VAL A 11 66.28 -55.47 -25.54
CA VAL A 11 65.45 -54.71 -26.53
C VAL A 11 64.55 -53.70 -25.77
N LEU A 12 64.58 -52.43 -26.19
CA LEU A 12 63.64 -51.37 -25.79
C LEU A 12 62.25 -51.61 -26.38
N LEU A 13 61.18 -51.39 -25.60
CA LEU A 13 59.89 -50.92 -26.11
C LEU A 13 59.32 -49.87 -25.15
N ALA A 14 59.11 -48.69 -25.70
CA ALA A 14 58.39 -47.59 -25.08
C ALA A 14 56.88 -47.86 -25.03
N ALA A 15 56.24 -47.19 -24.08
CA ALA A 15 54.84 -46.77 -24.09
C ALA A 15 53.74 -47.85 -24.15
N CYS A 16 53.02 -47.96 -23.03
CA CYS A 16 51.56 -47.94 -23.03
C CYS A 16 51.14 -47.36 -21.67
N ASP A 17 51.19 -46.04 -21.54
CA ASP A 17 50.13 -45.39 -20.75
C ASP A 17 48.83 -45.76 -21.47
N PRO A 18 47.79 -46.28 -20.76
CA PRO A 18 46.51 -46.51 -21.41
C PRO A 18 46.02 -45.18 -21.95
N VAL A 19 45.96 -45.09 -23.27
CA VAL A 19 45.29 -44.01 -24.00
C VAL A 19 43.83 -44.08 -23.61
N GLN A 20 43.41 -43.24 -22.67
CA GLN A 20 42.00 -42.98 -22.43
C GLN A 20 41.62 -41.79 -23.32
N LEU A 21 41.06 -42.08 -24.50
CA LEU A 21 40.45 -41.12 -25.41
C LEU A 21 39.03 -41.61 -25.75
N PRO A 22 38.10 -40.67 -25.97
CA PRO A 22 36.92 -40.53 -25.13
C PRO A 22 35.75 -41.29 -25.73
N ALA A 23 34.91 -41.91 -24.90
CA ALA A 23 33.65 -42.44 -25.40
C ALA A 23 32.54 -41.39 -25.23
N ASP A 24 32.74 -40.21 -25.83
CA ASP A 24 31.63 -39.29 -26.09
C ASP A 24 30.73 -39.98 -27.11
N VAL A 25 29.71 -40.72 -26.66
CA VAL A 25 28.74 -41.37 -27.54
C VAL A 25 27.79 -40.31 -28.07
N ARG A 26 27.88 -40.07 -29.38
CA ARG A 26 26.91 -39.24 -30.10
C ARG A 26 25.71 -40.08 -30.52
N LEU A 27 24.56 -39.80 -29.94
CA LEU A 27 23.28 -40.45 -30.27
C LEU A 27 22.70 -39.91 -31.59
N PRO A 28 21.82 -40.67 -32.28
CA PRO A 28 21.20 -40.24 -33.54
C PRO A 28 20.40 -38.94 -33.44
N ASP A 29 19.90 -38.59 -32.25
CA ASP A 29 19.20 -37.34 -31.98
C ASP A 29 20.15 -36.15 -31.76
N GLY A 30 21.47 -36.39 -31.73
CA GLY A 30 22.51 -35.40 -31.52
C GLY A 30 22.94 -35.23 -30.05
N ALA A 31 22.38 -35.99 -29.12
CA ALA A 31 22.83 -35.97 -27.73
C ALA A 31 24.23 -36.58 -27.59
N VAL A 32 24.99 -36.09 -26.62
CA VAL A 32 26.35 -36.55 -26.31
C VAL A 32 26.33 -37.14 -24.92
N TYR A 33 26.70 -38.41 -24.80
CA TYR A 33 26.88 -39.10 -23.53
C TYR A 33 28.36 -39.32 -23.25
N GLU A 34 28.81 -39.01 -22.03
CA GLU A 34 30.16 -39.23 -21.55
C GLU A 34 30.07 -40.07 -20.26
N GLY A 35 30.46 -41.35 -20.28
CA GLY A 35 30.35 -42.22 -19.11
C GLY A 35 30.49 -43.70 -19.44
N ASP A 36 30.20 -44.55 -18.46
CA ASP A 36 30.30 -46.01 -18.59
C ASP A 36 29.15 -46.60 -19.42
N ILE A 37 29.44 -47.69 -20.14
CA ILE A 37 28.46 -48.39 -20.98
C ILE A 37 28.54 -49.87 -20.67
N GLU A 38 27.38 -50.47 -20.36
CA GLU A 38 27.23 -51.91 -20.14
C GLU A 38 26.10 -52.43 -21.04
N ASP A 39 26.33 -53.54 -21.74
CA ASP A 39 25.36 -54.17 -22.66
C ASP A 39 24.76 -53.20 -23.73
N ASN A 40 25.56 -52.24 -24.20
CA ASN A 40 25.17 -51.16 -25.12
C ASN A 40 24.15 -50.16 -24.54
N LEU A 41 24.04 -50.08 -23.22
CA LEU A 41 23.20 -49.12 -22.50
C LEU A 41 24.07 -48.26 -21.58
N PHE A 42 23.65 -47.01 -21.33
CA PHE A 42 24.31 -46.14 -20.34
C PHE A 42 24.21 -46.79 -18.96
N HIS A 43 25.34 -46.83 -18.26
CA HIS A 43 25.46 -47.46 -16.96
C HIS A 43 26.45 -46.69 -16.09
N GLY A 44 26.37 -46.83 -14.76
CA GLY A 44 27.33 -46.21 -13.86
C GLY A 44 27.23 -44.69 -13.86
N HIS A 45 28.32 -43.98 -13.57
CA HIS A 45 28.31 -42.53 -13.57
C HIS A 45 28.56 -41.98 -14.97
N GLY A 46 27.82 -40.93 -15.34
CA GLY A 46 28.05 -40.26 -16.61
C GLY A 46 27.36 -38.91 -16.71
N SER A 47 27.55 -38.30 -17.87
CA SER A 47 26.95 -37.04 -18.26
C SER A 47 26.23 -37.18 -19.59
N LEU A 48 25.02 -36.67 -19.70
CA LEU A 48 24.23 -36.67 -20.94
C LEU A 48 23.80 -35.25 -21.28
N THR A 49 24.30 -34.75 -22.42
CA THR A 49 23.97 -33.42 -22.94
C THR A 49 23.12 -33.56 -24.19
N TRP A 50 21.88 -33.08 -24.14
CA TRP A 50 20.98 -33.08 -25.29
C TRP A 50 21.18 -31.82 -26.14
N PRO A 51 20.90 -31.88 -27.46
CA PRO A 51 20.80 -30.68 -28.27
C PRO A 51 19.82 -29.69 -27.67
N GLY A 52 20.17 -28.41 -27.66
CA GLY A 52 19.37 -27.35 -27.05
C GLY A 52 19.64 -27.11 -25.56
N GLY A 53 20.65 -27.75 -24.97
CA GLY A 53 21.23 -27.32 -23.68
C GLY A 53 20.62 -27.96 -22.43
N ARG A 54 19.77 -28.98 -22.57
CA ARG A 54 19.41 -29.83 -21.42
C ARG A 54 20.62 -30.70 -21.09
N HIS A 55 20.92 -30.88 -19.80
CA HIS A 55 22.10 -31.58 -19.33
C HIS A 55 21.76 -32.41 -18.09
N TYR A 56 22.26 -33.65 -18.01
CA TYR A 56 22.19 -34.48 -16.82
C TYR A 56 23.58 -34.96 -16.45
N GLU A 57 23.87 -34.99 -15.15
CA GLU A 57 25.08 -35.58 -14.58
C GLU A 57 24.68 -36.44 -13.38
N GLY A 58 25.07 -37.71 -13.37
CA GLY A 58 24.66 -38.64 -12.30
C GLY A 58 24.79 -40.10 -12.67
N GLU A 59 24.10 -40.95 -11.92
CA GLU A 59 24.08 -42.39 -12.17
C GLU A 59 23.11 -42.78 -13.31
N PHE A 60 23.44 -43.86 -14.00
CA PHE A 60 22.64 -44.47 -15.05
C PHE A 60 22.47 -45.96 -14.79
N GLN A 61 21.29 -46.48 -15.05
CA GLN A 61 21.00 -47.91 -15.01
C GLN A 61 20.11 -48.30 -16.19
N ASN A 62 20.56 -49.29 -16.97
CA ASN A 62 19.85 -49.78 -18.16
C ASN A 62 19.46 -48.66 -19.15
N GLY A 63 20.32 -47.65 -19.32
CA GLY A 63 20.09 -46.53 -20.24
C GLY A 63 19.22 -45.40 -19.70
N LEU A 64 18.74 -45.49 -18.46
CA LEU A 64 17.91 -44.46 -17.81
C LEU A 64 18.69 -43.76 -16.69
N MET A 65 18.38 -42.48 -16.45
CA MET A 65 18.89 -41.75 -15.28
C MET A 65 18.38 -42.45 -14.02
N ALA A 66 19.30 -42.75 -13.10
CA ALA A 66 19.07 -43.52 -11.89
C ALA A 66 19.93 -42.94 -10.76
N GLY A 67 19.76 -43.42 -9.52
CA GLY A 67 20.66 -43.08 -8.42
C GLY A 67 20.72 -41.58 -8.14
N GLU A 68 21.81 -41.09 -7.56
CA GLU A 68 21.98 -39.65 -7.36
C GLU A 68 22.33 -38.93 -8.66
N GLY A 69 21.75 -37.76 -8.89
CA GLY A 69 22.09 -36.95 -10.06
C GLY A 69 21.54 -35.53 -10.04
N ARG A 70 21.88 -34.81 -11.10
CA ARG A 70 21.53 -33.42 -11.35
C ARG A 70 21.04 -33.28 -12.79
N LEU A 71 19.80 -32.86 -12.98
CA LEU A 71 19.19 -32.56 -14.27
C LEU A 71 18.96 -31.06 -14.43
N GLU A 72 19.61 -30.45 -15.41
CA GLU A 72 19.39 -29.07 -15.83
C GLU A 72 18.57 -29.01 -17.12
N SER A 73 17.46 -28.27 -17.06
CA SER A 73 16.56 -28.06 -18.18
C SER A 73 16.99 -26.86 -19.02
N ARG A 74 16.51 -26.79 -20.28
CA ARG A 74 16.87 -25.70 -21.21
C ARG A 74 16.50 -24.30 -20.72
N ASN A 75 15.53 -24.21 -19.84
CA ASN A 75 15.06 -22.97 -19.21
C ASN A 75 15.81 -22.63 -17.91
N GLY A 76 16.90 -23.34 -17.59
CA GLY A 76 17.71 -23.12 -16.39
C GLY A 76 17.12 -23.74 -15.11
N CYS A 77 16.04 -24.53 -15.21
CA CYS A 77 15.47 -25.19 -14.05
C CYS A 77 16.24 -26.47 -13.72
N VAL A 78 16.60 -26.64 -12.45
CA VAL A 78 17.53 -27.64 -11.95
C VAL A 78 16.79 -28.60 -11.02
N GLN A 79 16.92 -29.90 -11.25
CA GLN A 79 16.47 -30.97 -10.36
C GLN A 79 17.70 -31.71 -9.82
N GLU A 80 17.80 -31.89 -8.52
CA GLU A 80 18.91 -32.62 -7.88
C GLU A 80 18.37 -33.61 -6.85
N GLY A 81 18.90 -34.83 -6.83
CA GLY A 81 18.52 -35.87 -5.87
C GLY A 81 18.47 -37.26 -6.49
N HIS A 82 17.64 -38.12 -5.94
CA HIS A 82 17.56 -39.52 -6.37
C HIS A 82 16.62 -39.70 -7.57
N PHE A 83 17.07 -40.39 -8.62
CA PHE A 83 16.33 -40.66 -9.84
C PHE A 83 15.96 -42.13 -9.94
N VAL A 84 14.72 -42.42 -10.36
CA VAL A 84 14.23 -43.78 -10.64
C VAL A 84 13.55 -43.76 -12.00
N ASN A 85 14.04 -44.57 -12.94
CA ASN A 85 13.52 -44.64 -14.31
C ASN A 85 13.44 -43.27 -15.02
N GLY A 86 14.42 -42.38 -14.78
CA GLY A 86 14.48 -41.09 -15.45
C GLY A 86 13.71 -39.94 -14.79
N VAL A 87 13.09 -40.15 -13.62
CA VAL A 87 12.36 -39.10 -12.89
C VAL A 87 12.84 -38.97 -11.46
N LEU A 88 12.83 -37.75 -10.92
CA LEU A 88 13.17 -37.47 -9.53
C LEU A 88 12.19 -38.19 -8.60
N ASN A 89 12.70 -38.94 -7.62
CA ASN A 89 11.94 -39.79 -6.73
C ASN A 89 12.68 -39.97 -5.40
N GLY A 90 12.00 -39.76 -4.27
CA GLY A 90 12.64 -39.69 -2.95
C GLY A 90 13.02 -38.27 -2.57
N GLU A 91 14.07 -38.09 -1.75
CA GLU A 91 14.53 -36.76 -1.37
C GLU A 91 15.20 -36.05 -2.55
N GLY A 92 14.90 -34.76 -2.72
CA GLY A 92 15.52 -33.95 -3.76
C GLY A 92 15.24 -32.47 -3.63
N THR A 93 15.73 -31.72 -4.60
CA THR A 93 15.46 -30.30 -4.79
C THR A 93 15.06 -30.02 -6.23
N TYR A 94 14.23 -29.01 -6.40
CA TYR A 94 13.88 -28.47 -7.70
C TYR A 94 13.92 -26.95 -7.63
N THR A 95 14.81 -26.32 -8.39
CA THR A 95 14.92 -24.86 -8.46
C THR A 95 14.54 -24.40 -9.86
N CYS A 96 13.58 -23.50 -9.98
CA CYS A 96 13.12 -23.00 -11.27
C CYS A 96 12.62 -21.58 -11.13
N GLN A 97 13.17 -20.68 -11.94
CA GLN A 97 12.84 -19.25 -11.89
C GLN A 97 12.97 -18.71 -10.47
N ASP A 98 11.85 -18.29 -9.89
CA ASP A 98 11.78 -17.53 -8.65
C ASP A 98 11.39 -18.40 -7.45
N ALA A 99 11.48 -19.73 -7.59
CA ALA A 99 11.11 -20.68 -6.55
C ALA A 99 12.14 -21.82 -6.40
N SER A 100 12.44 -22.15 -5.15
CA SER A 100 13.30 -23.27 -4.75
C SER A 100 12.50 -24.24 -3.90
N TYR A 101 12.28 -25.44 -4.41
CA TYR A 101 11.56 -26.53 -3.77
C TYR A 101 12.52 -27.58 -3.21
N GLN A 102 12.20 -28.14 -2.05
CA GLN A 102 12.97 -29.21 -1.42
C GLN A 102 12.04 -30.19 -0.70
N GLY A 103 12.29 -31.49 -0.84
CA GLY A 103 11.61 -32.51 -0.04
C GLY A 103 11.43 -33.83 -0.78
N GLN A 104 10.31 -34.49 -0.48
CA GLN A 104 9.95 -35.81 -1.00
C GLN A 104 9.23 -35.69 -2.34
N PHE A 105 9.83 -36.28 -3.37
CA PHE A 105 9.31 -36.39 -4.72
C PHE A 105 8.79 -37.81 -4.98
N LYS A 106 7.72 -37.90 -5.77
CA LYS A 106 7.20 -39.15 -6.30
C LYS A 106 6.83 -38.96 -7.76
N ASP A 107 7.40 -39.79 -8.63
CA ASP A 107 7.15 -39.75 -10.08
C ASP A 107 7.40 -38.35 -10.70
N GLY A 108 8.38 -37.61 -10.17
CA GLY A 108 8.72 -36.25 -10.61
C GLY A 108 7.92 -35.12 -9.95
N GLU A 109 6.92 -35.43 -9.12
CA GLU A 109 6.10 -34.44 -8.41
C GLU A 109 6.54 -34.30 -6.95
N LEU A 110 6.65 -33.08 -6.45
CA LEU A 110 6.83 -32.84 -5.01
C LEU A 110 5.52 -33.19 -4.29
N ILE A 111 5.57 -34.10 -3.31
CA ILE A 111 4.40 -34.50 -2.52
C ILE A 111 4.43 -33.94 -1.10
N LYS A 112 5.62 -33.65 -0.57
CA LYS A 112 5.81 -33.06 0.76
C LYS A 112 7.17 -32.40 0.86
N GLY A 113 7.25 -31.20 1.43
CA GLY A 113 8.53 -30.49 1.51
C GLY A 113 8.38 -29.04 1.92
N SER A 114 9.27 -28.21 1.39
CA SER A 114 9.24 -26.76 1.50
C SER A 114 9.49 -26.10 0.16
N VAL A 115 8.96 -24.88 0.00
CA VAL A 115 9.28 -23.96 -1.09
C VAL A 115 9.62 -22.61 -0.50
N THR A 116 10.67 -21.98 -1.03
CA THR A 116 11.02 -20.58 -0.79
C THR A 116 10.88 -19.82 -2.09
N TYR A 117 10.19 -18.68 -2.05
CA TYR A 117 9.96 -17.78 -3.18
C TYR A 117 10.91 -16.57 -3.10
N LEU A 118 11.15 -15.86 -4.22
CA LEU A 118 12.03 -14.69 -4.26
C LEU A 118 11.56 -13.50 -3.42
N ASP A 119 10.28 -13.44 -3.09
CA ASP A 119 9.68 -12.40 -2.25
C ASP A 119 9.79 -12.75 -0.75
N ASP A 120 10.71 -13.65 -0.37
CA ASP A 120 10.93 -14.16 0.99
C ASP A 120 9.72 -14.88 1.62
N ASN A 121 8.66 -15.13 0.85
CA ASN A 121 7.58 -16.01 1.27
C ASN A 121 8.06 -17.46 1.28
N SER A 122 7.50 -18.27 2.19
CA SER A 122 7.79 -19.69 2.25
C SER A 122 6.56 -20.52 2.59
N TYR A 123 6.56 -21.76 2.12
CA TYR A 123 5.56 -22.74 2.50
C TYR A 123 6.23 -24.08 2.84
N GLN A 124 5.78 -24.71 3.91
CA GLN A 124 6.19 -26.06 4.30
C GLN A 124 4.94 -26.92 4.52
N GLY A 125 4.85 -28.03 3.80
CA GLY A 125 3.65 -28.88 3.88
C GLY A 125 3.56 -29.92 2.80
N GLU A 126 2.33 -30.31 2.49
CA GLU A 126 2.00 -31.21 1.39
C GLU A 126 1.85 -30.41 0.07
N PHE A 127 2.08 -31.08 -1.05
CA PHE A 127 2.03 -30.45 -2.36
C PHE A 127 1.21 -31.29 -3.33
N ARG A 128 0.61 -30.62 -4.32
CA ARG A 128 -0.01 -31.21 -5.50
C ARG A 128 0.22 -30.27 -6.67
N ASP A 129 0.72 -30.79 -7.80
CA ASP A 129 1.04 -29.97 -8.98
C ASP A 129 1.98 -28.79 -8.67
N PHE A 130 2.95 -28.97 -7.76
CA PHE A 130 3.86 -27.93 -7.25
C PHE A 130 3.19 -26.75 -6.54
N GLN A 131 1.91 -26.89 -6.16
CA GLN A 131 1.17 -25.92 -5.36
C GLN A 131 0.99 -26.42 -3.92
N PRO A 132 0.95 -25.51 -2.92
CA PRO A 132 0.50 -25.83 -1.57
C PRO A 132 -0.81 -26.62 -1.56
N HIS A 133 -0.82 -27.75 -0.87
CA HIS A 133 -1.99 -28.60 -0.73
C HIS A 133 -2.01 -29.28 0.64
N GLY A 134 -3.14 -29.86 1.05
CA GLY A 134 -3.20 -30.65 2.29
C GLY A 134 -2.79 -29.81 3.52
N LYS A 135 -2.05 -30.39 4.46
CA LYS A 135 -1.58 -29.66 5.65
C LYS A 135 -0.28 -28.93 5.39
N GLY A 136 -0.18 -27.68 5.87
CA GLY A 136 1.07 -26.94 5.84
C GLY A 136 1.06 -25.64 6.65
N LEU A 137 2.20 -24.96 6.58
CA LEU A 137 2.48 -23.66 7.17
C LEU A 137 3.01 -22.75 6.05
N TRP A 138 2.34 -21.64 5.82
CA TRP A 138 2.84 -20.54 5.00
C TRP A 138 3.36 -19.43 5.91
N VAL A 139 4.54 -18.90 5.60
CA VAL A 139 5.16 -17.77 6.30
C VAL A 139 5.45 -16.68 5.28
N THR A 140 4.96 -15.47 5.53
CA THR A 140 5.22 -14.32 4.67
C THR A 140 6.57 -13.67 4.97
N ALA A 141 7.06 -12.81 4.08
CA ALA A 141 8.22 -11.95 4.35
C ALA A 141 8.07 -11.07 5.61
N SER A 142 6.84 -10.66 5.92
CA SER A 142 6.48 -9.92 7.14
C SER A 142 6.33 -10.81 8.39
N ALA A 143 6.77 -12.06 8.33
CA ALA A 143 6.69 -13.06 9.39
C ALA A 143 5.25 -13.41 9.86
N GLU A 144 4.24 -13.12 9.04
CA GLU A 144 2.88 -13.60 9.26
C GLU A 144 2.81 -15.10 8.99
N GLN A 145 2.03 -15.82 9.80
CA GLN A 145 2.00 -17.27 9.75
C GLN A 145 0.58 -17.77 9.55
N PHE A 146 0.42 -18.62 8.53
CA PHE A 146 -0.83 -19.24 8.12
C PHE A 146 -0.67 -20.76 8.17
N GLU A 147 -1.22 -21.39 9.19
CA GLU A 147 -1.09 -22.83 9.43
C GLU A 147 -2.44 -23.52 9.26
N GLY A 148 -2.54 -24.52 8.39
CA GLY A 148 -3.84 -25.15 8.15
C GLY A 148 -3.91 -26.08 6.96
N THR A 149 -5.12 -26.16 6.40
CA THR A 149 -5.40 -26.88 5.17
C THR A 149 -5.34 -25.94 3.97
N PHE A 150 -4.64 -26.38 2.93
CA PHE A 150 -4.48 -25.69 1.65
C PHE A 150 -5.16 -26.48 0.52
N ALA A 151 -5.78 -25.78 -0.41
CA ALA A 151 -6.34 -26.33 -1.63
C ALA A 151 -6.07 -25.36 -2.80
N ASP A 152 -5.64 -25.91 -3.94
CA ASP A 152 -5.34 -25.16 -5.16
C ASP A 152 -4.39 -23.95 -4.91
N GLY A 153 -3.41 -24.14 -4.03
CA GLY A 153 -2.41 -23.14 -3.66
C GLY A 153 -2.82 -22.17 -2.56
N TYR A 154 -4.10 -22.13 -2.17
CA TYR A 154 -4.61 -21.17 -1.19
C TYR A 154 -5.00 -21.85 0.13
N MET A 155 -4.89 -21.10 1.22
CA MET A 155 -5.41 -21.54 2.51
C MET A 155 -6.94 -21.53 2.48
N VAL A 156 -7.57 -22.62 2.91
CA VAL A 156 -9.04 -22.72 3.01
C VAL A 156 -9.53 -22.74 4.45
N LYS A 157 -8.70 -23.22 5.38
CA LYS A 157 -9.05 -23.32 6.81
C LYS A 157 -7.83 -23.50 7.68
N GLY A 158 -7.78 -22.82 8.82
CA GLY A 158 -6.70 -23.01 9.80
C GLY A 158 -6.57 -21.84 10.75
N THR A 159 -5.32 -21.50 11.08
CA THR A 159 -4.95 -20.42 11.99
C THR A 159 -4.03 -19.42 11.33
N TYR A 160 -4.27 -18.14 11.59
CA TYR A 160 -3.39 -17.03 11.24
C TYR A 160 -2.85 -16.37 12.51
N ARG A 161 -1.60 -15.90 12.46
CA ARG A 161 -1.01 -15.02 13.49
C ARG A 161 0.01 -14.05 12.90
N ASN A 162 0.12 -12.86 13.50
CA ASN A 162 1.16 -11.88 13.17
C ASN A 162 1.88 -11.35 14.42
N GLU A 163 2.92 -10.54 14.22
CA GLU A 163 3.74 -9.97 15.31
C GLU A 163 2.98 -8.93 16.15
N GLU A 164 1.95 -8.29 15.59
CA GLU A 164 1.12 -7.30 16.30
C GLU A 164 0.22 -7.95 17.36
N GLY A 165 0.05 -9.27 17.32
CA GLY A 165 -0.75 -10.03 18.28
C GLY A 165 -2.16 -10.38 17.79
N TYR A 166 -2.45 -10.23 16.50
CA TYR A 166 -3.65 -10.81 15.91
C TYR A 166 -3.52 -12.32 15.83
N HIS A 167 -4.60 -13.03 16.18
CA HIS A 167 -4.71 -14.47 15.99
C HIS A 167 -6.12 -14.80 15.48
N TYR A 168 -6.21 -15.46 14.34
CA TYR A 168 -7.49 -15.87 13.77
C TYR A 168 -7.54 -17.39 13.61
N GLN A 169 -8.69 -18.00 13.88
CA GLN A 169 -8.97 -19.40 13.58
C GLN A 169 -10.29 -19.51 12.84
N GLY A 170 -10.27 -20.01 11.61
CA GLY A 170 -11.48 -20.09 10.81
C GLY A 170 -11.24 -20.49 9.37
N GLU A 171 -12.17 -20.07 8.51
CA GLU A 171 -12.12 -20.27 7.06
C GLU A 171 -11.40 -19.08 6.41
N PHE A 172 -10.84 -19.34 5.23
CA PHE A 172 -10.08 -18.34 4.49
C PHE A 172 -10.49 -18.38 3.02
N ASP A 173 -10.46 -17.22 2.38
CA ASP A 173 -10.51 -17.08 0.94
C ASP A 173 -9.41 -16.10 0.51
N PHE A 174 -8.53 -16.51 -0.42
CA PHE A 174 -7.35 -15.74 -0.84
C PHE A 174 -6.58 -15.07 0.32
N PHE A 175 -6.25 -15.85 1.37
CA PHE A 175 -5.54 -15.40 2.59
C PHE A 175 -6.29 -14.34 3.43
N THR A 176 -7.55 -14.05 3.11
CA THR A 176 -8.43 -13.16 3.86
C THR A 176 -9.38 -13.98 4.74
N PHE A 177 -9.74 -13.48 5.93
CA PHE A 177 -10.67 -14.19 6.82
C PHE A 177 -12.07 -14.22 6.18
N GLU A 178 -12.65 -15.41 6.11
CA GLU A 178 -13.93 -15.63 5.44
C GLU A 178 -14.74 -16.65 6.24
N GLY A 179 -16.06 -16.68 6.09
CA GLY A 179 -16.91 -17.67 6.73
C GLY A 179 -16.85 -17.61 8.27
N LYS A 180 -17.05 -18.74 8.95
CA LYS A 180 -17.09 -18.74 10.43
C LYS A 180 -15.70 -18.77 11.04
N GLY A 181 -15.43 -17.87 11.97
CA GLY A 181 -14.14 -17.83 12.65
C GLY A 181 -14.16 -17.24 14.06
N GLU A 182 -12.98 -17.31 14.68
CA GLU A 182 -12.62 -16.69 15.95
C GLU A 182 -11.42 -15.77 15.73
N LEU A 183 -11.58 -14.46 15.96
CA LEU A 183 -10.51 -13.47 15.88
C LEU A 183 -10.15 -12.98 17.28
N THR A 184 -8.92 -13.20 17.70
CA THR A 184 -8.32 -12.53 18.85
C THR A 184 -7.51 -11.34 18.36
N ARG A 185 -7.78 -10.17 18.92
CA ARG A 185 -7.08 -8.92 18.61
C ARG A 185 -5.95 -8.66 19.62
N PRO A 186 -5.00 -7.75 19.32
CA PRO A 186 -3.93 -7.36 20.23
C PRO A 186 -4.40 -6.83 21.59
N ASP A 187 -5.60 -6.23 21.63
CA ASP A 187 -6.23 -5.73 22.87
C ASP A 187 -6.84 -6.85 23.75
N GLY A 188 -6.66 -8.12 23.37
CA GLY A 188 -7.19 -9.28 24.07
C GLY A 188 -8.68 -9.54 23.84
N VAL A 189 -9.35 -8.74 23.01
CA VAL A 189 -10.75 -8.97 22.64
C VAL A 189 -10.84 -10.14 21.68
N VAL A 190 -11.70 -11.11 22.00
CA VAL A 190 -11.99 -12.28 21.16
C VAL A 190 -13.36 -12.11 20.50
N ILE A 191 -13.43 -12.31 19.19
CA ILE A 191 -14.64 -12.16 18.38
C ILE A 191 -14.98 -13.50 17.74
N HIS A 192 -16.18 -14.00 17.99
CA HIS A 192 -16.75 -15.16 17.27
C HIS A 192 -17.88 -14.68 16.37
N ALA A 193 -17.69 -14.77 15.06
CA ALA A 193 -18.65 -14.27 14.08
C ALA A 193 -18.51 -15.01 12.73
N SER A 194 -19.34 -14.62 11.77
CA SER A 194 -19.01 -14.83 10.35
C SER A 194 -18.12 -13.67 9.91
N PHE A 195 -17.20 -13.93 9.01
CA PHE A 195 -16.26 -12.96 8.44
C PHE A 195 -16.52 -12.88 6.94
N GLU A 196 -16.49 -11.67 6.41
CA GLU A 196 -16.59 -11.39 4.97
C GLU A 196 -15.51 -10.36 4.65
N ASN A 197 -14.62 -10.69 3.70
CA ASN A 197 -13.47 -9.84 3.34
C ASN A 197 -12.64 -9.38 4.55
N GLY A 198 -12.41 -10.26 5.53
CA GLY A 198 -11.57 -9.97 6.70
C GLY A 198 -12.31 -9.35 7.88
N HIS A 199 -13.55 -8.89 7.69
CA HIS A 199 -14.32 -8.19 8.71
C HIS A 199 -15.40 -9.06 9.32
N ALA A 200 -15.58 -8.98 10.64
CA ALA A 200 -16.70 -9.64 11.30
C ALA A 200 -18.04 -9.02 10.84
N GLU A 201 -18.99 -9.87 10.48
CA GLU A 201 -20.29 -9.51 9.93
C GLU A 201 -21.43 -10.30 10.59
N GLY A 202 -22.56 -9.63 10.77
CA GLY A 202 -23.79 -10.24 11.25
C GLY A 202 -23.75 -10.64 12.74
N PRO A 203 -24.61 -11.58 13.18
CA PRO A 203 -24.71 -11.95 14.58
C PRO A 203 -23.45 -12.69 15.07
N GLY A 204 -22.95 -12.32 16.25
CA GLY A 204 -21.78 -12.95 16.86
C GLY A 204 -21.62 -12.63 18.35
N THR A 205 -20.47 -12.99 18.90
CA THR A 205 -20.08 -12.66 20.28
C THR A 205 -18.74 -11.96 20.34
N ARG A 206 -18.63 -10.99 21.23
CA ARG A 206 -17.38 -10.36 21.65
C ARG A 206 -17.08 -10.76 23.09
N THR A 207 -15.88 -11.23 23.36
CA THR A 207 -15.37 -11.49 24.71
C THR A 207 -14.32 -10.45 25.03
N ARG A 208 -14.57 -9.61 26.05
CA ARG A 208 -13.60 -8.61 26.51
C ARG A 208 -12.79 -9.15 27.70
N PRO A 209 -11.47 -8.89 27.75
CA PRO A 209 -10.68 -9.18 28.93
C PRO A 209 -11.15 -8.32 30.11
N SER A 210 -10.90 -8.81 31.33
CA SER A 210 -11.27 -8.13 32.58
C SER A 210 -10.07 -8.19 33.51
N ASP A 211 -9.64 -7.04 34.02
CA ASP A 211 -8.42 -6.91 34.83
C ASP A 211 -8.54 -7.62 36.20
N GLU A 212 -9.75 -7.85 36.70
CA GLU A 212 -10.01 -8.38 38.05
C GLU A 212 -11.11 -9.48 38.08
N GLY A 213 -11.50 -10.04 36.94
CA GLY A 213 -12.64 -10.96 36.89
C GLY A 213 -12.72 -11.89 35.68
N LYS A 214 -13.84 -12.60 35.56
CA LYS A 214 -14.11 -13.48 34.40
C LYS A 214 -14.30 -12.63 33.13
N PRO A 215 -13.83 -13.09 31.96
CA PRO A 215 -14.08 -12.42 30.69
C PRO A 215 -15.58 -12.16 30.48
N VAL A 216 -15.92 -10.99 29.95
CA VAL A 216 -17.30 -10.59 29.70
C VAL A 216 -17.66 -10.96 28.27
N VAL A 217 -18.56 -11.94 28.12
CA VAL A 217 -19.09 -12.37 26.81
C VAL A 217 -20.34 -11.57 26.48
N GLU A 218 -20.30 -10.84 25.38
CA GLU A 218 -21.36 -9.96 24.89
C GLU A 218 -21.88 -10.48 23.54
N LYS A 219 -23.16 -10.85 23.48
CA LYS A 219 -23.83 -11.14 22.20
C LYS A 219 -24.13 -9.83 21.50
N GLY A 220 -23.89 -9.77 20.20
CA GLY A 220 -24.17 -8.58 19.41
C GLY A 220 -24.32 -8.87 17.93
N PHE A 221 -24.15 -7.81 17.16
CA PHE A 221 -24.22 -7.79 15.71
C PHE A 221 -23.05 -6.95 15.21
N PHE A 222 -22.33 -7.47 14.23
CA PHE A 222 -21.16 -6.82 13.64
C PHE A 222 -21.52 -6.28 12.26
N VAL A 223 -20.96 -5.12 11.91
CA VAL A 223 -21.02 -4.55 10.56
C VAL A 223 -19.65 -3.97 10.25
N GLN A 224 -18.96 -4.49 9.24
CA GLN A 224 -17.59 -4.11 8.88
C GLN A 224 -16.62 -4.16 10.07
N GLY A 225 -16.79 -5.16 10.95
CA GLY A 225 -16.00 -5.32 12.16
C GLY A 225 -16.48 -4.49 13.38
N ASP A 226 -17.35 -3.50 13.19
CA ASP A 226 -17.89 -2.70 14.30
C ASP A 226 -18.96 -3.46 15.08
N TYR A 227 -18.80 -3.49 16.41
CA TYR A 227 -19.74 -4.16 17.31
C TYR A 227 -20.95 -3.28 17.67
N TYR A 228 -22.15 -3.86 17.57
CA TYR A 228 -23.41 -3.31 18.07
C TYR A 228 -24.09 -4.30 19.03
N PRO A 229 -24.79 -3.82 20.08
CA PRO A 229 -25.46 -4.72 21.04
C PRO A 229 -26.53 -5.64 20.44
N SER A 230 -27.08 -5.30 19.28
CA SER A 230 -28.00 -6.14 18.50
C SER A 230 -28.20 -5.56 17.10
N GLU A 231 -28.73 -6.35 16.18
CA GLU A 231 -29.12 -5.86 14.85
C GLU A 231 -30.14 -4.72 14.97
N LYS A 232 -31.09 -4.81 15.92
CA LYS A 232 -32.05 -3.75 16.20
C LYS A 232 -31.36 -2.46 16.64
N ALA A 233 -30.34 -2.56 17.50
CA ALA A 233 -29.56 -1.39 17.95
C ALA A 233 -28.79 -0.75 16.79
N TRP A 234 -28.19 -1.55 15.91
CA TRP A 234 -27.56 -1.07 14.67
C TRP A 234 -28.57 -0.35 13.77
N ARG A 235 -29.71 -0.99 13.45
CA ARG A 235 -30.77 -0.39 12.62
C ARG A 235 -31.32 0.91 13.24
N GLN A 236 -31.51 0.93 14.56
CA GLN A 236 -31.97 2.11 15.27
C GLN A 236 -30.92 3.24 15.22
N ARG A 237 -29.64 2.93 15.41
CA ARG A 237 -28.55 3.93 15.29
C ARG A 237 -28.48 4.50 13.87
N LYS A 238 -28.58 3.64 12.85
CA LYS A 238 -28.63 4.07 11.44
C LYS A 238 -29.84 4.98 11.18
N GLN A 239 -31.02 4.63 11.71
CA GLN A 239 -32.22 5.45 11.58
C GLN A 239 -32.08 6.80 12.32
N GLN A 240 -31.47 6.81 13.51
CA GLN A 240 -31.20 8.04 14.27
C GLN A 240 -30.21 8.95 13.54
N GLN A 241 -29.15 8.40 12.97
CA GLN A 241 -28.18 9.13 12.14
C GLN A 241 -28.86 9.73 10.90
N ALA A 242 -29.68 8.95 10.20
CA ALA A 242 -30.46 9.45 9.07
C ALA A 242 -31.43 10.57 9.46
N ALA A 243 -32.14 10.43 10.59
CA ALA A 243 -33.04 11.47 11.08
C ALA A 243 -32.29 12.74 11.53
N ALA A 244 -31.10 12.60 12.12
CA ALA A 244 -30.25 13.74 12.47
C ALA A 244 -29.76 14.48 11.22
N MET A 245 -29.32 13.74 10.19
CA MET A 245 -28.95 14.31 8.90
C MET A 245 -30.16 15.00 8.22
N GLU A 246 -31.34 14.38 8.25
CA GLU A 246 -32.57 15.01 7.74
C GLU A 246 -32.83 16.35 8.46
N ALA A 247 -32.79 16.38 9.79
CA ALA A 247 -32.99 17.60 10.57
C ALA A 247 -31.92 18.66 10.25
N ARG A 248 -30.65 18.25 10.08
CA ARG A 248 -29.54 19.13 9.70
C ARG A 248 -29.84 19.81 8.36
N LEU A 249 -30.22 19.06 7.33
CA LEU A 249 -30.48 19.58 5.97
C LEU A 249 -31.49 20.74 5.94
N TYR A 250 -32.53 20.74 6.78
CA TYR A 250 -33.48 21.86 6.88
C TYR A 250 -32.87 23.17 7.39
N THR A 251 -31.72 23.10 8.07
CA THR A 251 -31.01 24.26 8.62
C THR A 251 -29.78 24.67 7.81
N GLU A 252 -29.30 23.83 6.90
CA GLU A 252 -28.00 24.04 6.22
C GLU A 252 -27.94 25.31 5.37
N SER A 253 -29.02 25.63 4.66
CA SER A 253 -29.06 26.88 3.88
C SER A 253 -28.91 28.11 4.78
N SER A 254 -29.65 28.16 5.90
CA SER A 254 -29.58 29.27 6.84
C SER A 254 -28.24 29.34 7.56
N ARG A 255 -27.64 28.18 7.88
CA ARG A 255 -26.31 28.07 8.48
C ARG A 255 -25.24 28.65 7.57
N LEU A 256 -25.22 28.24 6.30
CA LEU A 256 -24.29 28.79 5.31
C LEU A 256 -24.49 30.31 5.17
N GLN A 257 -25.72 30.78 4.97
CA GLN A 257 -25.99 32.21 4.79
C GLN A 257 -25.62 33.05 6.03
N SER A 258 -25.78 32.51 7.24
CA SER A 258 -25.31 33.14 8.47
C SER A 258 -23.79 33.36 8.46
N VAL A 259 -23.02 32.35 8.04
CA VAL A 259 -21.57 32.46 7.88
C VAL A 259 -21.22 33.50 6.81
N LEU A 260 -21.79 33.38 5.61
CA LEU A 260 -21.46 34.26 4.48
C LEU A 260 -21.81 35.73 4.75
N SER A 261 -22.95 36.01 5.38
CA SER A 261 -23.37 37.39 5.73
C SER A 261 -22.55 38.00 6.87
N SER A 262 -21.83 37.19 7.65
CA SER A 262 -20.97 37.68 8.74
C SER A 262 -19.59 38.13 8.25
N LEU A 263 -19.24 37.81 7.00
CA LEU A 263 -17.93 38.12 6.41
C LEU A 263 -17.70 39.65 6.34
N ALA A 264 -16.48 40.06 6.64
CA ALA A 264 -16.07 41.45 6.53
C ALA A 264 -15.71 41.79 5.06
N PRO A 265 -15.95 43.04 4.59
CA PRO A 265 -15.47 43.53 3.30
C PRO A 265 -13.99 43.89 3.37
N GLN A 266 -13.29 43.97 2.24
CA GLN A 266 -11.85 44.29 2.18
C GLN A 266 -11.50 45.63 2.86
N ARG A 267 -10.24 45.78 3.26
CA ARG A 267 -9.68 47.00 3.83
C ARG A 267 -8.75 47.65 2.81
N PRO A 268 -9.12 48.80 2.21
CA PRO A 268 -8.32 49.40 1.16
C PRO A 268 -6.91 49.74 1.62
N GLY A 269 -5.90 49.34 0.86
CA GLY A 269 -4.49 49.54 1.18
C GLY A 269 -3.94 48.51 2.16
N VAL A 270 -4.69 47.45 2.46
CA VAL A 270 -4.27 46.33 3.33
C VAL A 270 -4.57 45.04 2.60
N ARG A 271 -3.53 44.30 2.24
CA ARG A 271 -3.68 42.96 1.65
C ARG A 271 -4.37 42.02 2.64
N ASP A 272 -5.67 41.81 2.44
CA ASP A 272 -6.47 40.88 3.18
C ASP A 272 -6.30 39.45 2.64
N VAL A 273 -6.42 38.47 3.52
CA VAL A 273 -6.47 37.05 3.14
C VAL A 273 -7.87 36.54 3.42
N TYR A 274 -8.54 36.09 2.36
CA TYR A 274 -9.83 35.43 2.40
C TYR A 274 -9.63 33.92 2.31
N LEU A 275 -10.07 33.21 3.35
CA LEU A 275 -9.81 31.78 3.50
C LEU A 275 -11.08 30.95 3.28
N LEU A 276 -10.98 29.91 2.47
CA LEU A 276 -11.95 28.81 2.43
C LEU A 276 -11.24 27.52 2.84
N VAL A 277 -11.70 26.86 3.91
CA VAL A 277 -11.22 25.52 4.32
C VAL A 277 -12.36 24.52 4.20
N VAL A 278 -12.10 23.39 3.54
CA VAL A 278 -13.11 22.38 3.23
C VAL A 278 -12.61 21.01 3.66
N GLY A 279 -13.24 20.44 4.69
CA GLY A 279 -13.11 19.02 5.06
C GLY A 279 -14.15 18.23 4.28
N GLY A 280 -13.70 17.55 3.23
CA GLY A 280 -14.55 16.97 2.20
C GLY A 280 -15.23 15.68 2.63
N ASP A 281 -14.46 14.61 2.82
CA ASP A 281 -15.03 13.31 3.17
C ASP A 281 -15.34 13.23 4.66
N GLY A 282 -16.57 12.87 4.99
CA GLY A 282 -17.05 12.69 6.35
C GLY A 282 -16.96 11.25 6.82
N THR A 283 -16.61 10.27 5.97
CA THR A 283 -16.48 8.87 6.39
C THR A 283 -15.36 8.67 7.42
N GLU A 284 -14.36 9.54 7.39
CA GLU A 284 -13.25 9.61 8.34
C GLU A 284 -13.27 10.94 9.09
N ALA A 285 -13.05 10.88 10.40
CA ALA A 285 -13.14 12.05 11.27
C ALA A 285 -11.92 12.97 11.16
N VAL A 286 -10.79 12.51 10.60
CA VAL A 286 -9.55 13.30 10.48
C VAL A 286 -9.74 14.58 9.67
N PHE A 287 -10.53 14.53 8.58
CA PHE A 287 -10.72 15.67 7.69
C PHE A 287 -11.49 16.80 8.37
N ALA A 288 -12.55 16.47 9.12
CA ALA A 288 -13.28 17.45 9.92
C ALA A 288 -12.42 18.05 11.04
N ARG A 289 -11.60 17.24 11.72
CA ARG A 289 -10.66 17.73 12.76
C ARG A 289 -9.61 18.69 12.21
N GLU A 290 -9.19 18.48 10.97
CA GLU A 290 -8.14 19.27 10.33
C GLU A 290 -8.60 20.69 9.99
N VAL A 291 -9.89 20.89 9.65
CA VAL A 291 -10.43 22.19 9.24
C VAL A 291 -10.21 23.29 10.27
N ASP A 292 -10.55 23.03 11.54
CA ASP A 292 -10.39 24.01 12.61
C ASP A 292 -8.92 24.31 12.87
N TRP A 293 -8.08 23.29 12.88
CA TRP A 293 -6.65 23.45 13.12
C TRP A 293 -5.96 24.24 12.00
N VAL A 294 -6.29 23.98 10.73
CA VAL A 294 -5.75 24.74 9.59
C VAL A 294 -6.15 26.20 9.69
N ALA A 295 -7.42 26.48 10.00
CA ALA A 295 -7.90 27.86 10.17
C ALA A 295 -7.20 28.57 11.33
N GLU A 296 -6.98 27.90 12.46
CA GLU A 296 -6.23 28.44 13.61
C GLU A 296 -4.76 28.70 13.27
N ARG A 297 -4.10 27.76 12.58
CA ARG A 297 -2.70 27.90 12.15
C ARG A 297 -2.53 29.08 11.21
N LEU A 298 -3.35 29.17 10.16
CA LEU A 298 -3.32 30.30 9.25
C LEU A 298 -3.69 31.61 9.94
N GLY A 299 -4.64 31.59 10.88
CA GLY A 299 -5.02 32.74 11.70
C GLY A 299 -3.94 33.23 12.67
N SER A 300 -2.89 32.44 12.92
CA SER A 300 -1.72 32.89 13.68
C SER A 300 -0.75 33.75 12.86
N VAL A 301 -0.90 33.76 11.54
CA VAL A 301 -0.02 34.45 10.59
C VAL A 301 -0.76 35.51 9.78
N PHE A 302 -2.02 35.24 9.43
CA PHE A 302 -2.90 36.14 8.70
C PHE A 302 -4.03 36.68 9.57
N ASP A 303 -4.44 37.92 9.32
CA ASP A 303 -5.62 38.50 9.97
C ASP A 303 -6.91 37.99 9.31
N LEU A 304 -7.40 36.84 9.78
CA LEU A 304 -8.57 36.15 9.23
C LEU A 304 -9.89 36.53 9.92
N LYS A 305 -9.93 37.60 10.73
CA LYS A 305 -11.10 37.97 11.53
C LYS A 305 -12.31 38.27 10.63
N ARG A 306 -13.28 37.36 10.63
CA ARG A 306 -14.46 37.38 9.76
C ARG A 306 -14.11 37.38 8.25
N ARG A 307 -13.00 36.77 7.86
CA ARG A 307 -12.61 36.58 6.44
C ARG A 307 -12.36 35.13 6.07
N HIS A 308 -12.98 34.20 6.80
CA HIS A 308 -12.83 32.79 6.54
C HIS A 308 -14.16 32.07 6.54
N VAL A 309 -14.28 31.07 5.68
CA VAL A 309 -15.38 30.11 5.64
C VAL A 309 -14.80 28.73 5.87
N ARG A 310 -15.45 27.96 6.75
CA ARG A 310 -15.11 26.58 7.05
C ARG A 310 -16.31 25.72 6.70
N LEU A 311 -16.07 24.65 5.93
CA LEU A 311 -17.07 23.67 5.53
C LEU A 311 -16.58 22.29 5.94
N ILE A 312 -17.44 21.45 6.51
CA ILE A 312 -17.08 20.07 6.91
C ILE A 312 -18.18 19.08 6.58
N ASN A 313 -17.80 17.87 6.19
CA ASN A 313 -18.64 16.69 6.37
C ASN A 313 -18.04 15.80 7.47
N GLY A 314 -18.90 15.03 8.14
CA GLY A 314 -18.56 14.40 9.40
C GLY A 314 -18.31 15.43 10.52
N GLY A 315 -17.88 14.94 11.69
CA GLY A 315 -17.57 15.80 12.83
C GLY A 315 -18.80 16.45 13.47
N SER A 316 -18.75 17.78 13.68
CA SER A 316 -19.80 18.54 14.36
C SER A 316 -20.86 19.09 13.39
N ASP A 317 -22.06 19.37 13.93
CA ASP A 317 -23.14 20.04 13.19
C ASP A 317 -23.11 21.57 13.34
N GLU A 318 -21.97 22.13 13.76
CA GLU A 318 -21.83 23.58 13.96
C GLU A 318 -21.52 24.30 12.65
N LEU A 319 -20.69 23.69 11.81
CA LEU A 319 -20.25 24.23 10.53
C LEU A 319 -21.14 23.76 9.37
N PRO A 320 -21.29 24.57 8.30
CA PRO A 320 -22.02 24.16 7.10
C PRO A 320 -21.40 22.92 6.44
N LEU A 321 -22.25 22.08 5.85
CA LEU A 321 -21.84 20.91 5.08
C LEU A 321 -20.89 21.31 3.95
N ALA A 322 -19.88 20.48 3.70
CA ALA A 322 -19.01 20.56 2.53
C ALA A 322 -19.69 19.90 1.33
N THR A 323 -20.44 20.70 0.57
CA THR A 323 -21.09 20.27 -0.67
C THR A 323 -20.52 21.07 -1.83
N ARG A 324 -20.66 20.57 -3.05
CA ARG A 324 -20.36 21.37 -4.26
C ARG A 324 -21.01 22.75 -4.23
N THR A 325 -22.28 22.80 -3.79
CA THR A 325 -23.05 24.04 -3.71
C THR A 325 -22.47 25.00 -2.68
N SER A 326 -22.22 24.53 -1.44
CA SER A 326 -21.67 25.39 -0.40
C SER A 326 -20.24 25.86 -0.70
N VAL A 327 -19.41 25.02 -1.32
CA VAL A 327 -18.08 25.43 -1.82
C VAL A 327 -18.22 26.55 -2.85
N GLN A 328 -19.08 26.37 -3.86
CA GLN A 328 -19.26 27.35 -4.93
C GLN A 328 -19.82 28.68 -4.40
N GLU A 329 -20.82 28.65 -3.52
CA GLU A 329 -21.41 29.85 -2.92
C GLU A 329 -20.42 30.57 -2.01
N SER A 330 -19.59 29.83 -1.27
CA SER A 330 -18.53 30.40 -0.44
C SER A 330 -17.46 31.11 -1.30
N LEU A 331 -17.02 30.48 -2.39
CA LEU A 331 -16.07 31.09 -3.32
C LEU A 331 -16.61 32.40 -3.90
N LYS A 332 -17.87 32.42 -4.35
CA LYS A 332 -18.53 33.64 -4.87
C LYS A 332 -18.64 34.74 -3.81
N ALA A 333 -19.00 34.37 -2.58
CA ALA A 333 -19.16 35.34 -1.50
C ALA A 333 -17.82 35.98 -1.09
N LEU A 334 -16.75 35.18 -1.03
CA LEU A 334 -15.40 35.69 -0.77
C LEU A 334 -14.91 36.58 -1.93
N ASP A 335 -15.12 36.15 -3.18
CA ASP A 335 -14.78 36.92 -4.38
C ASP A 335 -15.49 38.29 -4.46
N ALA A 336 -16.73 38.36 -3.99
CA ALA A 336 -17.50 39.59 -3.97
C ALA A 336 -17.03 40.61 -2.91
N LEU A 337 -16.25 40.18 -1.92
CA LEU A 337 -15.81 41.02 -0.80
C LEU A 337 -14.34 41.45 -0.89
N LEU A 338 -13.53 40.67 -1.59
CA LEU A 338 -12.11 40.95 -1.81
C LEU A 338 -11.87 42.00 -2.89
N ASP A 339 -10.72 42.65 -2.84
CA ASP A 339 -10.20 43.45 -3.95
C ASP A 339 -9.36 42.54 -4.87
N PRO A 340 -9.75 42.36 -6.15
CA PRO A 340 -9.06 41.48 -7.09
C PRO A 340 -7.56 41.74 -7.30
N GLU A 341 -7.10 42.98 -7.12
CA GLU A 341 -5.72 43.37 -7.39
C GLU A 341 -4.85 43.36 -6.11
N GLU A 342 -5.48 43.58 -4.95
CA GLU A 342 -4.79 43.76 -3.66
C GLU A 342 -4.82 42.51 -2.77
N ASP A 343 -5.89 41.72 -2.79
CA ASP A 343 -6.17 40.66 -1.80
C ASP A 343 -5.83 39.24 -2.27
N LEU A 344 -5.67 38.33 -1.30
CA LEU A 344 -5.45 36.90 -1.52
C LEU A 344 -6.73 36.09 -1.28
N LEU A 345 -7.10 35.24 -2.25
CA LEU A 345 -8.00 34.10 -2.00
C LEU A 345 -7.19 32.83 -1.70
N LEU A 346 -7.23 32.33 -0.48
CA LEU A 346 -6.62 31.06 -0.06
C LEU A 346 -7.69 29.99 0.09
N VAL A 347 -7.51 28.86 -0.59
CA VAL A 347 -8.43 27.72 -0.54
C VAL A 347 -7.66 26.47 -0.10
N HIS A 348 -8.14 25.80 0.94
CA HIS A 348 -7.59 24.55 1.43
C HIS A 348 -8.66 23.45 1.38
N PHE A 349 -8.44 22.44 0.56
CA PHE A 349 -9.22 21.21 0.56
C PHE A 349 -8.46 20.11 1.28
N VAL A 350 -9.13 19.39 2.18
CA VAL A 350 -8.65 18.15 2.78
C VAL A 350 -9.74 17.08 2.67
N SER A 351 -9.42 15.97 2.01
CA SER A 351 -10.38 14.88 1.75
C SER A 351 -9.69 13.62 1.26
N HIS A 352 -10.45 12.54 1.07
CA HIS A 352 -10.07 11.47 0.15
C HIS A 352 -10.11 11.94 -1.31
N GLY A 353 -9.31 11.27 -2.13
CA GLY A 353 -9.21 11.54 -3.57
C GLY A 353 -9.40 10.26 -4.38
N ALA A 354 -10.23 10.33 -5.41
CA ALA A 354 -10.39 9.26 -6.37
C ALA A 354 -9.23 9.24 -7.39
N ARG A 355 -8.98 8.11 -8.05
CA ARG A 355 -7.92 7.96 -9.07
C ARG A 355 -7.99 8.97 -10.22
N ASN A 356 -9.17 9.53 -10.50
CA ASN A 356 -9.37 10.57 -11.51
C ASN A 356 -9.06 11.99 -10.98
N GLY A 357 -8.70 12.14 -9.71
CA GLY A 357 -8.39 13.40 -9.04
C GLY A 357 -9.58 14.05 -8.35
N ASP A 358 -10.78 13.46 -8.45
CA ASP A 358 -11.97 14.04 -7.81
C ASP A 358 -11.84 13.96 -6.29
N LEU A 359 -12.24 15.03 -5.61
CA LEU A 359 -12.29 15.06 -4.16
C LEU A 359 -13.62 14.50 -3.69
N LEU A 360 -13.57 13.51 -2.81
CA LEU A 360 -14.77 12.94 -2.21
C LEU A 360 -15.39 13.98 -1.26
N LEU A 361 -16.71 14.05 -1.26
CA LEU A 361 -17.48 14.96 -0.42
C LEU A 361 -18.56 14.21 0.36
N ASP A 362 -18.46 12.89 0.52
CA ASP A 362 -19.50 12.14 1.21
C ASP A 362 -19.62 12.54 2.67
N ASP A 363 -20.79 12.33 3.26
CA ASP A 363 -20.97 12.27 4.71
C ASP A 363 -21.36 10.84 5.11
N LYS A 364 -21.06 10.43 6.35
CA LYS A 364 -21.43 9.10 6.89
C LYS A 364 -22.89 8.72 6.64
N SER A 365 -23.79 9.71 6.61
CA SER A 365 -25.24 9.49 6.46
C SER A 365 -25.82 10.05 5.17
N LEU A 366 -25.00 10.65 4.29
CA LEU A 366 -25.47 11.28 3.06
C LEU A 366 -24.43 11.16 1.94
N LYS A 367 -24.78 10.43 0.88
CA LYS A 367 -23.98 10.38 -0.34
C LYS A 367 -24.07 11.75 -1.04
N LEU A 368 -22.91 12.33 -1.36
CA LEU A 368 -22.82 13.63 -2.01
C LEU A 368 -22.04 13.52 -3.33
N ASN A 369 -22.16 14.54 -4.16
CA ASN A 369 -21.44 14.60 -5.42
C ASN A 369 -19.99 15.00 -5.15
N ASN A 370 -19.04 14.21 -5.63
CA ASN A 370 -17.62 14.55 -5.61
C ASN A 370 -17.34 15.86 -6.33
N LEU A 371 -16.29 16.56 -5.91
CA LEU A 371 -15.80 17.77 -6.56
C LEU A 371 -14.74 17.41 -7.60
N ALA A 372 -15.09 17.54 -8.88
CA ALA A 372 -14.17 17.22 -9.97
C ALA A 372 -13.13 18.31 -10.18
N VAL A 373 -11.94 17.91 -10.66
CA VAL A 373 -10.85 18.84 -11.03
C VAL A 373 -11.34 19.89 -12.04
N THR A 374 -12.19 19.48 -12.99
CA THR A 374 -12.75 20.37 -14.01
C THR A 374 -13.71 21.41 -13.44
N ASP A 375 -14.50 21.03 -12.42
CA ASP A 375 -15.40 21.95 -11.73
C ASP A 375 -14.58 23.00 -10.95
N GLY A 376 -13.58 22.54 -10.19
CA GLY A 376 -12.67 23.43 -9.45
C GLY A 376 -11.94 24.41 -10.37
N LYS A 377 -11.44 23.93 -11.51
CA LYS A 377 -10.83 24.77 -12.55
C LYS A 377 -11.81 25.81 -13.08
N GLN A 378 -13.03 25.39 -13.45
CA GLN A 378 -14.04 26.29 -13.97
C GLN A 378 -14.41 27.37 -12.95
N TRP A 379 -14.61 27.00 -11.69
CA TRP A 379 -15.02 27.93 -10.65
C TRP A 379 -13.91 28.92 -10.33
N LEU A 380 -12.69 28.46 -10.07
CA LEU A 380 -11.56 29.32 -9.69
C LEU A 380 -11.10 30.23 -10.83
N ASN A 381 -11.17 29.78 -12.09
CA ASN A 381 -10.88 30.64 -13.24
C ASN A 381 -12.00 31.64 -13.55
N GLY A 382 -13.21 31.41 -13.03
CA GLY A 382 -14.36 32.30 -13.21
C GLY A 382 -14.48 33.40 -12.15
N LEU A 383 -13.61 33.39 -11.12
CA LEU A 383 -13.56 34.41 -10.08
C LEU A 383 -12.85 35.67 -10.57
N SER A 384 -13.16 36.79 -9.93
CA SER A 384 -12.47 38.07 -10.15
C SER A 384 -11.10 38.09 -9.48
N ALA A 385 -10.95 37.40 -8.35
CA ALA A 385 -9.72 37.26 -7.58
C ALA A 385 -8.55 36.82 -8.46
N ARG A 386 -7.57 37.70 -8.69
CA ARG A 386 -6.37 37.35 -9.46
C ARG A 386 -5.45 36.45 -8.67
N HIS A 387 -5.17 36.83 -7.43
CA HIS A 387 -4.20 36.15 -6.60
C HIS A 387 -4.87 35.03 -5.82
N GLN A 388 -4.53 33.79 -6.20
CA GLN A 388 -5.16 32.60 -5.64
C GLN A 388 -4.11 31.63 -5.13
N TRP A 389 -4.35 31.06 -3.96
CA TRP A 389 -3.51 30.01 -3.39
C TRP A 389 -4.36 28.81 -3.02
N LEU A 390 -4.23 27.75 -3.80
CA LEU A 390 -4.94 26.49 -3.62
C LEU A 390 -4.03 25.44 -2.97
N ILE A 391 -4.53 24.76 -1.96
CA ILE A 391 -3.87 23.63 -1.30
C ILE A 391 -4.86 22.45 -1.33
N VAL A 392 -4.43 21.32 -1.87
CA VAL A 392 -5.26 20.11 -2.00
C VAL A 392 -4.56 18.94 -1.30
N SER A 393 -5.05 18.59 -0.11
CA SER A 393 -4.60 17.45 0.67
C SER A 393 -5.52 16.25 0.41
N ALA A 394 -5.17 15.43 -0.58
CA ALA A 394 -5.92 14.23 -0.97
C ALA A 394 -5.06 13.27 -1.82
N CYS A 395 -5.46 12.00 -1.93
CA CYS A 395 -4.88 11.06 -2.90
C CYS A 395 -5.05 11.57 -4.34
N TYR A 396 -4.08 11.30 -5.22
CA TYR A 396 -4.09 11.69 -6.63
C TYR A 396 -4.22 13.21 -6.89
N SER A 397 -3.95 14.03 -5.87
CA SER A 397 -4.18 15.48 -5.89
C SER A 397 -3.26 16.24 -6.87
N GLY A 398 -2.19 15.63 -7.37
CA GLY A 398 -1.33 16.20 -8.41
C GLY A 398 -2.08 16.59 -9.69
N LYS A 399 -3.21 15.95 -9.98
CA LYS A 399 -4.10 16.34 -11.09
C LYS A 399 -4.67 17.75 -10.95
N TRP A 400 -4.81 18.26 -9.72
CA TRP A 400 -5.20 19.66 -9.47
C TRP A 400 -4.06 20.63 -9.80
N VAL A 401 -2.80 20.25 -9.58
CA VAL A 401 -1.63 21.04 -9.98
C VAL A 401 -1.58 21.16 -11.49
N GLU A 402 -1.66 20.04 -12.22
CA GLU A 402 -1.71 20.00 -13.68
C GLU A 402 -2.89 20.81 -14.25
N GLY A 403 -4.06 20.67 -13.63
CA GLY A 403 -5.30 21.28 -14.10
C GLY A 403 -5.38 22.79 -13.88
N LEU A 404 -4.80 23.31 -12.79
CA LEU A 404 -5.02 24.67 -12.30
C LEU A 404 -3.77 25.57 -12.28
N ALA A 405 -2.59 25.09 -12.67
CA ALA A 405 -1.41 25.93 -12.80
C ALA A 405 -1.70 27.18 -13.67
N SER A 406 -1.35 28.36 -13.15
CA SER A 406 -1.46 29.64 -13.87
C SER A 406 -0.42 30.64 -13.37
N PRO A 407 -0.13 31.73 -14.12
CA PRO A 407 0.83 32.74 -13.67
C PRO A 407 0.44 33.47 -12.38
N GLU A 408 -0.86 33.55 -12.07
CA GLU A 408 -1.42 34.28 -10.91
C GLU A 408 -1.83 33.34 -9.76
N ARG A 409 -1.51 32.02 -9.84
CA ARG A 409 -1.93 31.03 -8.86
C ARG A 409 -0.78 30.22 -8.27
N VAL A 410 -0.89 29.92 -6.98
CA VAL A 410 -0.15 28.83 -6.32
C VAL A 410 -1.07 27.64 -6.15
N VAL A 411 -0.60 26.44 -6.50
CA VAL A 411 -1.31 25.18 -6.26
C VAL A 411 -0.35 24.21 -5.61
N PHE A 412 -0.70 23.72 -4.41
CA PHE A 412 0.02 22.63 -3.73
C PHE A 412 -0.85 21.39 -3.66
N SER A 413 -0.24 20.23 -3.81
CA SER A 413 -0.88 18.93 -3.63
C SER A 413 -0.09 18.04 -2.67
N SER A 414 -0.80 17.23 -1.89
CA SER A 414 -0.19 16.26 -0.96
C SER A 414 0.34 15.00 -1.65
N ALA A 415 -0.03 14.76 -2.91
CA ALA A 415 0.44 13.61 -3.68
C ALA A 415 0.61 13.95 -5.17
N ALA A 416 1.36 13.10 -5.87
CA ALA A 416 1.42 13.08 -7.32
C ALA A 416 0.11 12.58 -7.95
N ALA A 417 -0.05 12.81 -9.26
CA ALA A 417 -1.28 12.52 -10.00
C ALA A 417 -1.66 11.02 -10.06
N ASP A 418 -0.71 10.13 -9.75
CA ASP A 418 -0.81 8.67 -9.79
C ASP A 418 -0.51 7.99 -8.44
N ARG A 419 -0.35 8.78 -7.37
CA ARG A 419 0.01 8.29 -6.03
C ARG A 419 -1.08 8.58 -4.98
N THR A 420 -1.11 7.78 -3.92
CA THR A 420 -1.92 8.03 -2.72
C THR A 420 -1.18 8.96 -1.73
N SER A 421 -1.91 9.61 -0.84
CA SER A 421 -1.36 10.35 0.30
C SER A 421 -1.66 9.63 1.63
N PHE A 422 -0.96 10.01 2.70
CA PHE A 422 -1.01 9.30 3.99
C PHE A 422 -1.49 10.15 5.18
N GLY A 423 -1.86 9.48 6.27
CA GLY A 423 -2.41 10.10 7.49
C GLY A 423 -3.91 10.40 7.42
N CYS A 424 -4.65 9.67 6.59
CA CYS A 424 -6.08 9.89 6.34
C CYS A 424 -7.01 9.02 7.21
N GLY A 425 -6.47 8.19 8.12
CA GLY A 425 -7.26 7.28 8.97
C GLY A 425 -7.81 7.94 10.24
N ASP A 426 -8.81 7.30 10.87
CA ASP A 426 -9.44 7.80 12.10
C ASP A 426 -8.48 7.93 13.29
N ASP A 427 -7.44 7.09 13.35
CA ASP A 427 -6.39 7.11 14.38
C ASP A 427 -5.35 8.21 14.14
N SER A 428 -5.33 8.83 12.95
CA SER A 428 -4.45 9.95 12.65
C SER A 428 -5.03 11.24 13.22
N GLU A 429 -4.22 12.01 13.95
CA GLU A 429 -4.67 13.35 14.38
C GLU A 429 -4.97 14.24 13.18
N ARG A 430 -4.13 14.16 12.13
CA ARG A 430 -4.15 15.00 10.90
C ARG A 430 -3.46 14.28 9.74
N THR A 431 -3.73 14.73 8.51
CA THR A 431 -2.97 14.30 7.33
C THR A 431 -1.49 14.69 7.46
N TRP A 432 -0.61 13.83 6.94
CA TRP A 432 0.84 14.06 7.07
C TRP A 432 1.27 15.32 6.33
N PHE A 433 0.68 15.58 5.16
CA PHE A 433 0.98 16.78 4.39
C PHE A 433 0.62 18.06 5.14
N SER A 434 -0.57 18.16 5.73
CA SER A 434 -0.96 19.36 6.49
C SER A 434 -0.15 19.51 7.78
N LYS A 435 0.21 18.40 8.44
CA LYS A 435 1.14 18.41 9.59
C LYS A 435 2.51 18.99 9.20
N ALA A 436 3.02 18.62 8.03
CA ALA A 436 4.28 19.13 7.50
C ALA A 436 4.18 20.60 7.09
N LEU A 437 3.15 20.95 6.32
CA LEU A 437 2.94 22.27 5.73
C LEU A 437 2.69 23.33 6.80
N TYR A 438 1.79 23.07 7.75
CA TYR A 438 1.45 24.02 8.82
C TYR A 438 2.23 23.73 10.12
N GLY A 439 3.42 23.15 10.01
CA GLY A 439 4.35 22.89 11.11
C GLY A 439 5.05 24.16 11.63
N GLU A 440 6.12 23.98 12.39
CA GLU A 440 6.84 25.08 13.08
C GLU A 440 7.47 26.13 12.15
N VAL A 441 7.77 25.76 10.90
CA VAL A 441 8.47 26.62 9.93
C VAL A 441 7.52 27.46 9.07
N MET A 442 6.20 27.30 9.21
CA MET A 442 5.20 27.97 8.38
C MET A 442 5.37 29.49 8.38
N ALA A 443 5.53 30.11 9.56
CA ALA A 443 5.63 31.57 9.67
C ALA A 443 6.86 32.14 8.95
N ALA A 444 7.96 31.38 8.90
CA ALA A 444 9.17 31.78 8.18
C ALA A 444 9.06 31.50 6.68
N GLY A 445 8.43 30.39 6.30
CA GLY A 445 8.32 29.94 4.91
C GLY A 445 7.26 30.66 4.09
N ILE A 446 6.17 31.16 4.69
CA ILE A 446 5.00 31.62 3.95
C ILE A 446 5.25 32.77 2.96
N ASN A 447 6.31 33.55 3.14
CA ASN A 447 6.76 34.59 2.20
C ASN A 447 7.41 34.04 0.92
N ASP A 448 7.88 32.80 0.98
CA ASP A 448 8.45 32.07 -0.13
C ASP A 448 7.67 30.75 -0.30
N PRO A 449 6.57 30.76 -1.08
CA PRO A 449 5.78 29.57 -1.34
C PRO A 449 6.61 28.39 -1.87
N GLN A 450 7.71 28.65 -2.61
CA GLN A 450 8.54 27.58 -3.15
C GLN A 450 9.32 26.88 -2.03
N ALA A 451 10.03 27.65 -1.20
CA ALA A 451 10.80 27.13 -0.09
C ALA A 451 9.90 26.49 0.98
N TRP A 452 8.73 27.09 1.25
CA TRP A 452 7.76 26.53 2.18
C TRP A 452 7.29 25.14 1.78
N PHE A 453 6.94 24.97 0.49
CA PHE A 453 6.53 23.68 -0.03
C PHE A 453 7.68 22.66 0.00
N GLU A 454 8.90 23.05 -0.34
CA GLU A 454 10.07 22.15 -0.31
C GLU A 454 10.33 21.62 1.10
N ALA A 455 10.30 22.49 2.11
CA ALA A 455 10.45 22.07 3.50
C ALA A 455 9.31 21.14 3.96
N ALA A 456 8.09 21.35 3.48
CA ALA A 456 6.97 20.45 3.76
C ALA A 456 7.15 19.09 3.08
N ASN A 457 7.60 19.09 1.82
CA ASN A 457 7.86 17.89 1.04
C ASN A 457 8.94 17.01 1.68
N GLU A 458 10.06 17.62 2.10
CA GLU A 458 11.13 16.91 2.83
C GLU A 458 10.60 16.24 4.11
N LYS A 459 9.75 16.93 4.87
CA LYS A 459 9.14 16.37 6.09
C LYS A 459 8.18 15.22 5.78
N VAL A 460 7.41 15.30 4.70
CA VAL A 460 6.55 14.18 4.27
C VAL A 460 7.39 12.96 3.93
N SER A 461 8.43 13.11 3.11
CA SER A 461 9.32 12.00 2.75
C SER A 461 10.03 11.38 3.96
N LEU A 462 10.37 12.19 4.97
CA LEU A 462 10.91 11.67 6.24
C LEU A 462 9.87 10.84 7.01
N MET A 463 8.64 11.35 7.16
CA MET A 463 7.57 10.59 7.82
C MET A 463 7.26 9.28 7.09
N GLU A 464 7.21 9.28 5.76
CA GLU A 464 7.00 8.08 4.95
C GLU A 464 8.12 7.05 5.15
N LYS A 465 9.37 7.50 5.17
CA LYS A 465 10.53 6.64 5.44
C LYS A 465 10.50 6.07 6.87
N GLU A 466 10.15 6.88 7.86
CA GLU A 466 10.05 6.45 9.26
C GLU A 466 8.95 5.40 9.47
N GLN A 467 7.91 5.43 8.63
CA GLN A 467 6.82 4.44 8.63
C GLN A 467 7.10 3.23 7.73
N GLY A 468 8.33 3.10 7.20
CA GLY A 468 8.73 1.95 6.39
C GLY A 468 8.13 1.92 4.99
N ILE A 469 7.60 3.04 4.49
CA ILE A 469 7.02 3.11 3.14
C ILE A 469 8.16 3.11 2.12
N GLU A 470 8.12 2.17 1.18
CA GLU A 470 9.08 2.07 0.08
C GLU A 470 9.09 3.34 -0.79
N GLY A 471 10.27 3.73 -1.29
CA GLY A 471 10.45 5.00 -1.98
C GLY A 471 9.60 5.17 -3.25
N ASP A 472 9.27 4.08 -3.91
CA ASP A 472 8.36 4.06 -5.05
C ASP A 472 6.90 4.15 -4.62
N ALA A 473 6.54 3.86 -3.36
CA ALA A 473 5.19 4.06 -2.81
C ALA A 473 4.98 5.44 -2.15
N HIS A 474 6.02 6.29 -2.10
CA HIS A 474 5.93 7.65 -1.54
C HIS A 474 4.88 8.50 -2.27
N SER A 475 4.22 9.39 -1.54
CA SER A 475 3.13 10.22 -2.05
C SER A 475 3.59 11.24 -3.09
N GLN A 476 4.84 11.70 -2.99
CA GLN A 476 5.47 12.69 -3.89
C GLN A 476 4.61 13.96 -4.07
N PRO A 477 4.41 14.77 -3.00
CA PRO A 477 3.75 16.07 -3.09
C PRO A 477 4.20 16.91 -4.31
N GLN A 478 3.27 17.61 -4.97
CA GLN A 478 3.58 18.48 -6.11
C GLN A 478 3.18 19.95 -5.89
N LYS A 479 3.83 20.86 -6.62
CA LYS A 479 3.50 22.30 -6.60
C LYS A 479 3.49 22.91 -8.00
N ALA A 480 2.68 23.95 -8.16
CA ALA A 480 2.82 24.97 -9.20
C ALA A 480 2.84 26.34 -8.52
N VAL A 481 3.84 27.17 -8.82
CA VAL A 481 3.94 28.54 -8.28
C VAL A 481 4.03 29.51 -9.46
N GLY A 482 2.95 30.25 -9.70
CA GLY A 482 2.89 31.24 -10.75
C GLY A 482 3.85 32.41 -10.52
N GLU A 483 4.59 32.80 -11.57
CA GLU A 483 5.57 33.88 -11.45
C GLU A 483 4.95 35.25 -11.14
N GLN A 484 3.76 35.55 -11.66
CA GLN A 484 3.10 36.83 -11.39
C GLN A 484 2.60 36.88 -9.95
N PHE A 485 2.02 35.78 -9.46
CA PHE A 485 1.69 35.62 -8.05
C PHE A 485 2.92 35.84 -7.18
N LEU A 486 4.03 35.17 -7.48
CA LEU A 486 5.23 35.24 -6.65
C LEU A 486 5.79 36.67 -6.56
N ARG A 487 5.84 37.37 -7.70
CA ARG A 487 6.27 38.78 -7.74
C ARG A 487 5.34 39.67 -6.92
N TRP A 488 4.02 39.52 -7.05
CA TRP A 488 3.04 40.28 -6.27
C TRP A 488 3.14 39.99 -4.77
N TRP A 489 3.25 38.71 -4.39
CA TRP A 489 3.32 38.28 -3.00
C TRP A 489 4.56 38.83 -2.31
N GLN A 490 5.72 38.77 -2.98
CA GLN A 490 6.99 39.26 -2.44
C GLN A 490 7.16 40.77 -2.51
N ALA A 491 6.38 41.48 -3.33
CA ALA A 491 6.45 42.95 -3.46
C ALA A 491 5.95 43.69 -2.21
N ASP A 492 5.08 43.09 -1.41
CA ASP A 492 4.53 43.70 -0.21
C ASP A 492 4.45 42.69 0.94
N LYS A 493 5.13 42.98 2.05
CA LYS A 493 5.20 42.12 3.25
C LYS A 493 4.10 42.44 4.28
N THR A 494 3.23 43.41 4.02
CA THR A 494 2.24 43.90 4.99
C THR A 494 1.13 42.91 5.34
N ALA A 495 0.93 41.85 4.55
CA ALA A 495 -0.10 40.83 4.80
C ALA A 495 0.16 39.91 6.01
N LEU A 496 1.36 39.94 6.58
CA LEU A 496 1.72 39.12 7.74
C LEU A 496 1.53 39.87 9.06
N MET A 497 0.93 39.22 10.05
CA MET A 497 0.74 39.77 11.39
C MET A 497 2.03 39.92 12.22
N VAL A 498 3.20 39.62 11.68
CA VAL A 498 4.46 39.56 12.45
C VAL A 498 5.41 40.69 12.04
N PRO A 499 5.43 41.82 12.78
CA PRO A 499 6.66 42.59 12.90
C PRO A 499 7.68 41.70 13.62
N GLU A 500 8.90 41.60 13.09
CA GLU A 500 10.04 40.95 13.73
C GLU A 500 10.05 41.27 15.24
N ARG A 501 10.00 40.23 16.09
CA ARG A 501 10.39 40.40 17.49
C ARG A 501 11.89 40.74 17.47
N ARG A 502 12.20 42.01 17.76
CA ARG A 502 13.55 42.47 18.07
C ARG A 502 14.14 41.73 19.26
#